data_AF-A0A1Z4EAZ5-F1
#
_entry.id   AF-A0A1Z4EAZ5-F1
#
_cell.length_a   1.000
_cell.length_b   1.000
_cell.length_c   1.000
_cell.angle_alpha   90.00
_cell.angle_beta   90.00
_cell.angle_gamma   90.00
#
_symmetry.space_group_name_H-M   'P 1'
#
loop_
_entity.id
_entity.type
_entity.pdbx_description
1 polymer ?
#
loop_
_entity_poly.entity_id
_entity_poly.type
_entity_poly.pdbx_seq_one_letter_code
_entity_poly.pdbx_strand_id
1 'polypeptide(L)'
;MATGKNSKQVPENLKKQLALAIRNIQWNYAIFWSISAEKPGVLSWGDGYYNGDIKTRKTVQAAELNTDQLGLQRSDQLRELFESLSAGETNQQAKRPTAALSPEDLTDAEWYFLVCMSFAFSIGQGLPGKTFAENRTIWLCNAHLADTKVFSRSLLSKSACIRTVVCFPHLGGVIELGATDLVSHFQVSKIGCSMFLVIK
;
A
#
# COMPACT_ATOMS: atom_id res chain seq x y z
N MET A 1 21.96 -10.39 32.93
CA MET A 1 20.94 -9.36 32.63
C MET A 1 20.57 -9.49 31.16
N ALA A 2 19.38 -10.02 30.87
CA ALA A 2 18.87 -10.14 29.52
C ALA A 2 18.15 -8.83 29.14
N THR A 3 18.66 -8.12 28.14
CA THR A 3 17.93 -7.01 27.50
C THR A 3 17.36 -7.52 26.19
N GLY A 4 16.11 -7.98 26.23
CA GLY A 4 15.34 -8.32 25.04
C GLY A 4 15.00 -7.06 24.25
N LYS A 5 15.58 -6.92 23.06
CA LYS A 5 15.13 -5.96 22.05
C LYS A 5 13.92 -6.56 21.34
N ASN A 6 12.71 -6.18 21.76
CA ASN A 6 11.49 -6.45 21.01
C ASN A 6 11.29 -5.36 19.94
N SER A 7 12.12 -5.37 18.89
CA SER A 7 11.75 -4.71 17.64
C SER A 7 10.79 -5.65 16.93
N LYS A 8 9.50 -5.30 16.85
CA LYS A 8 8.55 -6.01 15.98
C LYS A 8 9.00 -5.80 14.53
N GLN A 9 9.83 -6.72 14.04
CA GLN A 9 10.19 -6.77 12.63
C GLN A 9 8.92 -7.02 11.82
N VAL A 10 8.76 -6.29 10.72
CA VAL A 10 7.77 -6.61 9.70
C VAL A 10 7.99 -8.09 9.33
N PRO A 11 6.97 -8.95 9.36
CA PRO A 11 7.14 -10.35 9.02
C PRO A 11 7.75 -10.47 7.62
N GLU A 12 8.76 -11.32 7.47
CA GLU A 12 9.55 -11.53 6.24
C GLU A 12 8.68 -11.94 5.03
N ASN A 13 7.41 -12.29 5.27
CA ASN A 13 6.44 -12.71 4.28
C ASN A 13 5.22 -11.79 4.13
N LEU A 14 5.20 -10.61 4.77
CA LEU A 14 4.02 -9.75 4.81
C LEU A 14 3.54 -9.38 3.40
N LYS A 15 4.44 -8.94 2.51
CA LYS A 15 4.08 -8.65 1.11
C LYS A 15 3.36 -9.79 0.41
N LYS A 16 3.78 -11.05 0.61
CA LYS A 16 3.11 -12.20 -0.02
C LYS A 16 1.74 -12.46 0.59
N GLN A 17 1.58 -12.26 1.90
CA GLN A 17 0.28 -12.32 2.56
C GLN A 17 -0.66 -11.22 2.04
N LEU A 18 -0.16 -9.99 1.89
CA LEU A 18 -0.90 -8.88 1.26
C LEU A 18 -1.30 -9.23 -0.17
N ALA A 19 -0.38 -9.83 -0.94
CA ALA A 19 -0.65 -10.26 -2.31
C ALA A 19 -1.79 -11.27 -2.38
N LEU A 20 -1.75 -12.31 -1.54
CA LEU A 20 -2.81 -13.31 -1.45
C LEU A 20 -4.15 -12.67 -1.08
N ALA A 21 -4.18 -11.80 -0.06
CA ALA A 21 -5.41 -11.17 0.40
C ALA A 21 -6.02 -10.24 -0.66
N ILE A 22 -5.21 -9.36 -1.25
CA ILE A 22 -5.66 -8.38 -2.25
C ILE A 22 -6.20 -9.03 -3.51
N ARG A 23 -5.54 -10.09 -3.99
CA ARG A 23 -6.01 -10.81 -5.18
C ARG A 23 -7.30 -11.56 -4.91
N ASN A 24 -7.48 -12.16 -3.72
CA ASN A 24 -8.73 -12.86 -3.40
C ASN A 24 -9.94 -11.93 -3.43
N ILE A 25 -9.76 -10.64 -3.12
CA ILE A 25 -10.81 -9.63 -3.15
C ILE A 25 -10.78 -8.75 -4.40
N GLN A 26 -9.78 -8.92 -5.28
CA GLN A 26 -9.54 -8.14 -6.50
C GLN A 26 -9.45 -6.63 -6.26
N TRP A 27 -8.76 -6.20 -5.20
CA TRP A 27 -8.54 -4.78 -4.90
C TRP A 27 -7.23 -4.28 -5.54
N ASN A 28 -7.05 -2.96 -5.60
CA ASN A 28 -5.95 -2.36 -6.38
C ASN A 28 -4.63 -2.32 -5.60
N TYR A 29 -4.65 -2.18 -4.29
CA TYR A 29 -3.44 -2.18 -3.49
C TYR A 29 -3.67 -2.51 -2.02
N ALA A 30 -2.60 -2.95 -1.34
CA ALA A 30 -2.46 -2.97 0.10
C ALA A 30 -1.18 -2.25 0.55
N ILE A 31 -1.26 -1.56 1.68
CA ILE A 31 -0.13 -0.91 2.35
C ILE A 31 -0.17 -1.32 3.82
N PHE A 32 0.99 -1.64 4.36
CA PHE A 32 1.20 -1.76 5.80
C PHE A 32 1.92 -0.52 6.32
N TRP A 33 1.26 0.18 7.24
CA TRP A 33 1.81 1.31 7.98
C TRP A 33 2.31 0.81 9.33
N SER A 34 3.60 0.93 9.59
CA SER A 34 4.24 0.50 10.84
C SER A 34 4.63 1.70 11.70
N ILE A 35 4.76 1.50 13.01
CA ILE A 35 5.33 2.54 13.89
C ILE A 35 6.78 2.77 13.46
N SER A 36 7.11 4.02 13.15
CA SER A 36 8.46 4.43 12.77
C SER A 36 9.43 4.19 13.93
N ALA A 37 10.54 3.52 13.63
CA ALA A 37 11.62 3.33 14.58
C ALA A 37 12.38 4.64 14.88
N GLU A 38 12.39 5.57 13.92
CA GLU A 38 13.08 6.86 14.03
C GLU A 38 12.23 7.91 14.77
N LYS A 39 10.91 7.85 14.59
CA LYS A 39 9.97 8.84 15.14
C LYS A 39 8.84 8.14 15.89
N PRO A 40 9.01 7.88 17.20
CA PRO A 40 7.96 7.33 18.04
C PRO A 40 6.66 8.16 17.93
N GLY A 41 5.52 7.48 17.82
CA GLY A 41 4.22 8.14 17.66
C GLY A 41 3.85 8.51 16.22
N VAL A 42 4.66 8.11 15.24
CA VAL A 42 4.39 8.28 13.81
C VAL A 42 4.31 6.92 13.12
N LEU A 43 3.30 6.73 12.29
CA LEU A 43 3.21 5.63 11.34
C LEU A 43 3.91 6.01 10.03
N SER A 44 4.76 5.14 9.51
CA SER A 44 5.43 5.28 8.22
C SER A 44 5.23 4.05 7.36
N TRP A 45 5.61 4.14 6.08
CA TRP A 45 5.59 2.99 5.18
C TRP A 45 6.38 1.81 5.77
N GLY A 46 5.72 0.65 5.91
CA GLY A 46 6.34 -0.60 6.32
C GLY A 46 6.55 -1.53 5.12
N ASP A 47 5.47 -1.85 4.41
CA ASP A 47 5.50 -2.67 3.18
C ASP A 47 4.22 -2.44 2.36
N GLY A 48 4.14 -3.02 1.16
CA GLY A 48 2.93 -2.92 0.34
C GLY A 48 2.92 -3.82 -0.88
N TYR A 49 1.73 -4.01 -1.45
CA TYR A 49 1.48 -4.77 -2.67
C TYR A 49 0.57 -3.98 -3.61
N TYR A 50 0.99 -3.86 -4.86
CA TYR A 50 0.24 -3.26 -5.95
C TYR A 50 -0.37 -4.33 -6.86
N ASN A 51 -1.66 -4.21 -7.13
CA ASN A 51 -2.48 -5.09 -7.97
C ASN A 51 -3.34 -4.31 -8.98
N GLY A 52 -3.04 -3.02 -9.20
CA GLY A 52 -3.75 -2.19 -10.15
C GLY A 52 -3.28 -2.40 -11.59
N ASP A 53 -3.83 -1.60 -12.50
CA ASP A 53 -3.47 -1.64 -13.91
C ASP A 53 -2.02 -1.19 -14.14
N ILE A 54 -1.36 -1.87 -15.07
CA ILE A 54 0.04 -1.63 -15.47
C ILE A 54 0.02 -1.27 -16.97
N LYS A 55 0.70 -0.20 -17.39
CA LYS A 55 0.69 0.28 -18.80
C LYS A 55 1.02 -0.82 -19.83
N THR A 56 1.84 -1.80 -19.45
CA THR A 56 2.30 -2.88 -20.35
C THR A 56 1.34 -4.07 -20.45
N ARG A 57 0.22 -4.10 -19.70
CA ARG A 57 -0.70 -5.24 -19.64
C ARG A 57 -1.84 -5.22 -20.68
N LYS A 58 -1.60 -4.69 -21.88
CA LYS A 58 -2.49 -4.87 -23.04
C LYS A 58 -1.94 -5.88 -24.05
N THR A 59 -1.56 -7.07 -23.59
CA THR A 59 -1.30 -8.20 -24.48
C THR A 59 -1.75 -9.50 -23.81
N VAL A 60 -2.87 -10.03 -24.34
CA VAL A 60 -3.32 -11.44 -24.42
C VAL A 60 -3.07 -12.37 -23.23
N GLN A 61 -4.19 -12.95 -22.73
CA GLN A 61 -4.32 -14.26 -22.07
C GLN A 61 -3.01 -15.02 -21.84
N ALA A 62 -2.42 -14.88 -20.65
CA ALA A 62 -1.36 -15.77 -20.19
C ALA A 62 -1.58 -16.07 -18.70
N ALA A 63 -2.13 -17.27 -18.47
CA ALA A 63 -2.16 -18.06 -17.24
C ALA A 63 -2.17 -17.32 -15.89
N GLU A 64 -3.27 -17.52 -15.14
CA GLU A 64 -3.50 -17.06 -13.76
C GLU A 64 -2.32 -17.34 -12.80
N LEU A 65 -1.44 -18.30 -13.11
CA LEU A 65 -0.25 -18.66 -12.34
C LEU A 65 0.90 -17.63 -12.37
N ASN A 66 0.94 -16.71 -13.33
CA ASN A 66 2.03 -15.71 -13.44
C ASN A 66 1.66 -14.34 -12.84
N THR A 67 0.39 -14.11 -12.53
CA THR A 67 -0.09 -12.81 -12.01
C THR A 67 0.52 -12.49 -10.65
N ASP A 68 0.76 -13.53 -9.85
CA ASP A 68 1.32 -13.43 -8.51
C ASP A 68 2.73 -12.85 -8.50
N GLN A 69 3.59 -13.45 -9.32
CA GLN A 69 4.98 -13.05 -9.47
C GLN A 69 5.08 -11.68 -10.14
N LEU A 70 4.19 -11.38 -11.09
CA LEU A 70 4.14 -10.08 -11.77
C LEU A 70 3.75 -8.93 -10.85
N GLY A 71 2.70 -9.08 -10.03
CA GLY A 71 2.31 -8.04 -9.08
C GLY A 71 3.38 -7.80 -8.00
N LEU A 72 4.04 -8.86 -7.53
CA LEU A 72 5.15 -8.76 -6.59
C LEU A 72 6.33 -8.02 -7.23
N GLN A 73 6.73 -8.44 -8.43
CA GLN A 73 7.79 -7.79 -9.20
C GLN A 73 7.46 -6.31 -9.45
N ARG A 74 6.22 -5.98 -9.82
CA ARG A 74 5.82 -4.59 -10.05
C ARG A 74 5.90 -3.76 -8.77
N SER A 75 5.45 -4.33 -7.65
CA SER A 75 5.56 -3.67 -6.33
C SER A 75 7.01 -3.39 -5.96
N ASP A 76 7.92 -4.32 -6.26
CA ASP A 76 9.36 -4.15 -6.04
C ASP A 76 9.97 -3.08 -6.96
N GLN A 77 9.60 -3.06 -8.25
CA GLN A 77 10.05 -2.02 -9.18
C GLN A 77 9.59 -0.62 -8.77
N LEU A 78 8.36 -0.47 -8.28
CA LEU A 78 7.85 0.81 -7.78
C LEU A 78 8.60 1.26 -6.52
N ARG A 79 8.94 0.32 -5.63
CA ARG A 79 9.73 0.60 -4.44
C ARG A 79 11.16 1.01 -4.79
N GLU A 80 11.83 0.29 -5.68
CA GLU A 80 13.18 0.63 -6.14
C GLU A 80 13.21 2.02 -6.80
N LEU A 81 12.20 2.34 -7.61
CA LEU A 81 12.07 3.67 -8.20
C LEU A 81 11.87 4.75 -7.12
N PHE A 82 11.02 4.51 -6.12
CA PHE A 82 10.84 5.44 -5.00
C PHE A 82 12.17 5.68 -4.26
N GLU A 83 12.89 4.61 -3.91
CA GLU A 83 14.18 4.69 -3.23
C GLU A 83 15.18 5.52 -4.06
N SER A 84 15.28 5.24 -5.37
CA SER A 84 16.12 6.00 -6.29
C SER A 84 15.75 7.48 -6.38
N LEU A 85 14.45 7.83 -6.36
CA LEU A 85 14.00 9.22 -6.38
C LEU A 85 14.26 9.93 -5.04
N SER A 86 14.14 9.20 -3.93
CA SER A 86 14.32 9.73 -2.57
C SER A 86 15.78 9.96 -2.19
N ALA A 87 16.71 9.17 -2.75
CA ALA A 87 18.14 9.21 -2.42
C ALA A 87 18.88 10.44 -2.97
N GLY A 88 18.23 11.28 -3.79
CA GLY A 88 18.87 12.41 -4.48
C GLY A 88 19.92 11.98 -5.52
N GLU A 89 20.36 12.89 -6.38
CA GLU A 89 21.31 12.61 -7.49
C GLU A 89 22.76 12.33 -7.03
N THR A 90 22.97 11.66 -5.90
CA THR A 90 24.31 11.57 -5.30
C THR A 90 25.23 10.49 -5.88
N ASN A 91 24.81 9.70 -6.87
CA ASN A 91 25.71 8.79 -7.60
C ASN A 91 25.12 8.31 -8.94
N GLN A 92 25.41 9.01 -10.04
CA GLN A 92 25.04 8.60 -11.40
C GLN A 92 25.85 7.41 -11.98
N GLN A 93 26.43 6.53 -11.15
CA GLN A 93 27.32 5.45 -11.62
C GLN A 93 27.06 4.05 -11.09
N ALA A 94 25.93 3.81 -10.41
CA ALA A 94 25.36 2.47 -10.40
C ALA A 94 24.52 2.32 -11.68
N LYS A 95 25.00 1.50 -12.63
CA LYS A 95 24.29 1.11 -13.87
C LYS A 95 22.78 1.00 -13.59
N ARG A 96 22.00 2.01 -14.00
CA ARG A 96 20.54 1.91 -14.00
C ARG A 96 20.23 0.68 -14.85
N PRO A 97 19.58 -0.37 -14.32
CA PRO A 97 19.20 -1.51 -15.13
C PRO A 97 18.44 -0.99 -16.34
N THR A 98 18.75 -1.47 -17.55
CA THR A 98 18.10 -1.04 -18.80
C THR A 98 16.58 -1.28 -18.83
N ALA A 99 16.05 -1.94 -17.80
CA ALA A 99 14.63 -2.23 -17.55
C ALA A 99 14.05 -1.49 -16.32
N ALA A 100 14.74 -0.51 -15.75
CA ALA A 100 14.25 0.28 -14.62
C ALA A 100 13.10 1.20 -15.06
N LEU A 101 12.04 1.27 -14.26
CA LEU A 101 10.90 2.14 -14.56
C LEU A 101 11.31 3.60 -14.51
N SER A 102 10.86 4.38 -15.49
CA SER A 102 10.92 5.83 -15.42
C SER A 102 9.62 6.37 -14.79
N PRO A 103 9.65 7.54 -14.14
CA PRO A 103 8.45 8.24 -13.69
C PRO A 103 7.41 8.44 -14.81
N GLU A 104 7.86 8.72 -16.04
CA GLU A 104 6.98 8.96 -17.19
C GLU A 104 6.22 7.70 -17.64
N ASP A 105 6.77 6.52 -17.36
CA ASP A 105 6.19 5.23 -17.73
C ASP A 105 5.07 4.76 -16.76
N LEU A 106 4.81 5.49 -15.68
CA LEU A 106 3.83 5.08 -14.68
C LEU A 106 2.40 5.49 -15.05
N THR A 107 1.42 4.63 -14.76
CA THR A 107 0.00 5.04 -14.70
C THR A 107 -0.24 5.94 -13.49
N ASP A 108 -1.37 6.67 -13.48
CA ASP A 108 -1.75 7.47 -12.30
C ASP A 108 -1.90 6.61 -11.04
N ALA A 109 -2.36 5.35 -11.17
CA ALA A 109 -2.50 4.42 -10.06
C ALA A 109 -1.14 3.90 -9.53
N GLU A 110 -0.19 3.66 -10.43
CA GLU A 110 1.18 3.30 -10.06
C GLU A 110 1.89 4.47 -9.38
N TRP A 111 1.73 5.69 -9.92
CA TRP A 111 2.23 6.91 -9.32
C TRP A 111 1.64 7.13 -7.93
N TYR A 112 0.32 6.96 -7.77
CA TYR A 112 -0.35 7.03 -6.48
C TYR A 112 0.27 6.07 -5.45
N PHE A 113 0.43 4.79 -5.81
CA PHE A 113 1.02 3.80 -4.92
C PHE A 113 2.47 4.13 -4.55
N LEU A 114 3.27 4.55 -5.53
CA LEU A 114 4.65 4.96 -5.33
C LEU A 114 4.73 6.15 -4.36
N VAL A 115 3.93 7.20 -4.60
CA VAL A 115 3.94 8.41 -3.76
C VAL A 115 3.40 8.13 -2.36
N CYS A 116 2.57 7.10 -2.16
CA CYS A 116 2.17 6.67 -0.81
C CYS A 116 3.38 6.32 0.07
N MET A 117 4.49 5.82 -0.49
CA MET A 117 5.70 5.47 0.26
C MET A 117 6.33 6.66 0.98
N SER A 118 6.07 7.90 0.53
CA SER A 118 6.58 9.12 1.19
C SER A 118 5.71 9.60 2.35
N PHE A 119 4.54 9.01 2.58
CA PHE A 119 3.62 9.48 3.61
C PHE A 119 3.98 8.95 5.00
N ALA A 120 3.69 9.80 5.98
CA ALA A 120 3.74 9.46 7.39
C ALA A 120 2.54 10.08 8.11
N PHE A 121 2.07 9.43 9.17
CA PHE A 121 0.88 9.84 9.91
C PHE A 121 1.15 9.80 11.40
N SER A 122 1.03 10.94 12.08
CA SER A 122 0.98 10.95 13.54
C SER A 122 -0.23 10.14 14.02
N ILE A 123 -0.08 9.46 15.16
CA ILE A 123 -1.20 8.74 15.79
C ILE A 123 -2.38 9.70 16.00
N GLY A 124 -3.58 9.27 15.61
CA GLY A 124 -4.81 10.07 15.63
C GLY A 124 -5.02 11.00 14.44
N GLN A 125 -4.06 11.12 13.51
CA GLN A 125 -4.15 12.01 12.35
C GLN A 125 -4.27 11.24 11.03
N GLY A 126 -5.06 11.79 10.11
CA GLY A 126 -5.40 11.12 8.85
C GLY A 126 -6.09 9.76 9.06
N LEU A 127 -6.34 9.06 7.96
CA LEU A 127 -7.04 7.77 8.02
C LEU A 127 -6.24 6.68 8.75
N PRO A 128 -4.94 6.43 8.46
CA PRO A 128 -4.16 5.40 9.18
C PRO A 128 -3.94 5.74 10.65
N GLY A 129 -3.58 6.98 10.97
CA GLY A 129 -3.32 7.39 12.35
C GLY A 129 -4.55 7.29 13.25
N LYS A 130 -5.74 7.68 12.74
CA LYS A 130 -7.01 7.48 13.47
C LYS A 130 -7.34 6.02 13.69
N THR A 131 -7.18 5.19 12.65
CA THR A 131 -7.41 3.74 12.72
C THR A 131 -6.57 3.11 13.83
N PHE A 132 -5.30 3.50 13.90
CA PHE A 132 -4.39 3.02 14.94
C PHE A 132 -4.81 3.48 16.34
N ALA A 133 -5.12 4.78 16.51
CA ALA A 133 -5.48 5.36 17.80
C ALA A 133 -6.78 4.78 18.37
N GLU A 134 -7.78 4.58 17.51
CA GLU A 134 -9.11 4.10 17.90
C GLU A 134 -9.18 2.57 17.93
N ASN A 135 -8.14 1.88 17.45
CA ASN A 135 -8.04 0.42 17.34
C ASN A 135 -9.30 -0.22 16.72
N ARG A 136 -9.84 0.40 15.67
CA ARG A 136 -11.02 -0.07 14.94
C ARG A 136 -10.83 0.03 13.44
N THR A 137 -11.62 -0.74 12.70
CA THR A 137 -11.66 -0.62 11.23
C THR A 137 -12.37 0.68 10.84
N ILE A 138 -11.78 1.46 9.94
CA ILE A 138 -12.37 2.67 9.38
C ILE A 138 -12.50 2.51 7.87
N TRP A 139 -13.71 2.71 7.37
CA TRP A 139 -14.05 2.62 5.96
C TRP A 139 -14.30 4.01 5.38
N LEU A 140 -13.61 4.35 4.28
CA LEU A 140 -13.75 5.61 3.57
C LEU A 140 -14.27 5.34 2.15
N CYS A 141 -15.55 5.60 1.94
CA CYS A 141 -16.14 5.72 0.61
C CYS A 141 -15.91 7.12 0.04
N ASN A 142 -15.84 7.22 -1.29
CA ASN A 142 -15.59 8.48 -1.99
C ASN A 142 -14.28 9.16 -1.57
N ALA A 143 -13.20 8.39 -1.45
CA ALA A 143 -11.90 8.89 -1.02
C ALA A 143 -11.41 10.09 -1.85
N HIS A 144 -11.63 10.07 -3.17
CA HIS A 144 -11.35 11.16 -4.10
C HIS A 144 -12.12 12.48 -3.86
N LEU A 145 -13.17 12.47 -3.02
CA LEU A 145 -13.95 13.64 -2.62
C LEU A 145 -13.73 14.01 -1.14
N ALA A 146 -12.93 13.25 -0.41
CA ALA A 146 -12.72 13.46 1.02
C ALA A 146 -11.90 14.71 1.30
N ASP A 147 -12.19 15.35 2.43
CA ASP A 147 -11.38 16.45 2.96
C ASP A 147 -9.93 15.96 3.21
N THR A 148 -8.94 16.75 2.82
CA THR A 148 -7.52 16.40 2.94
C THR A 148 -7.04 16.25 4.38
N LYS A 149 -7.76 16.80 5.36
CA LYS A 149 -7.52 16.56 6.80
C LYS A 149 -7.92 15.14 7.22
N VAL A 150 -8.92 14.55 6.56
CA VAL A 150 -9.33 13.16 6.78
C VAL A 150 -8.45 12.23 5.98
N PHE A 151 -8.23 12.56 4.70
CA PHE A 151 -7.48 11.75 3.77
C PHE A 151 -6.58 12.65 2.92
N SER A 152 -5.34 12.84 3.38
CA SER A 152 -4.35 13.75 2.79
C SER A 152 -4.03 13.46 1.32
N ARG A 153 -4.33 12.24 0.87
CA ARG A 153 -4.11 11.74 -0.48
C ARG A 153 -5.34 11.86 -1.39
N SER A 154 -6.40 12.58 -1.01
CA SER A 154 -7.65 12.65 -1.79
C SER A 154 -7.47 13.15 -3.23
N LEU A 155 -6.57 14.12 -3.45
CA LEU A 155 -6.27 14.60 -4.80
C LEU A 155 -5.53 13.54 -5.64
N LEU A 156 -4.50 12.89 -5.07
CA LEU A 156 -3.78 11.81 -5.74
C LEU A 156 -4.71 10.62 -6.03
N SER A 157 -5.58 10.28 -5.09
CA SER A 157 -6.56 9.19 -5.25
C SER A 157 -7.58 9.50 -6.33
N LYS A 158 -7.91 10.78 -6.56
CA LYS A 158 -8.77 11.21 -7.66
C LYS A 158 -8.16 10.89 -9.02
N SER A 159 -6.88 11.20 -9.24
CA SER A 159 -6.17 10.87 -10.48
C SER A 159 -6.06 9.36 -10.68
N ALA A 160 -5.79 8.61 -9.61
CA ALA A 160 -5.71 7.15 -9.62
C ALA A 160 -7.07 6.44 -9.64
N CYS A 161 -8.18 7.18 -9.70
CA CYS A 161 -9.55 6.65 -9.61
C CYS A 161 -9.85 5.81 -8.36
N ILE A 162 -9.06 5.95 -7.29
CA ILE A 162 -9.28 5.24 -6.02
C ILE A 162 -10.49 5.89 -5.31
N ARG A 163 -11.56 5.12 -5.18
CA ARG A 163 -12.84 5.56 -4.62
C ARG A 163 -13.10 5.01 -3.23
N THR A 164 -12.56 3.84 -2.91
CA THR A 164 -12.75 3.20 -1.61
C THR A 164 -11.41 2.94 -0.94
N VAL A 165 -11.28 3.31 0.33
CA VAL A 165 -10.11 3.03 1.16
C VAL A 165 -10.55 2.47 2.51
N VAL A 166 -9.87 1.43 2.99
CA VAL A 166 -10.18 0.77 4.27
C VAL A 166 -8.92 0.65 5.07
N CYS A 167 -8.97 1.05 6.33
CA CYS A 167 -7.88 0.86 7.27
C CYS A 167 -8.33 -0.01 8.44
N PHE A 168 -7.49 -0.95 8.87
CA PHE A 168 -7.72 -1.73 10.10
C PHE A 168 -6.41 -2.03 10.85
N PRO A 169 -6.45 -2.14 12.20
CA PRO A 169 -5.25 -2.45 12.98
C PRO A 169 -4.74 -3.87 12.72
N HIS A 170 -3.42 -4.03 12.59
CA HIS A 170 -2.79 -5.33 12.37
C HIS A 170 -1.32 -5.32 12.82
N LEU A 171 -0.86 -6.36 13.52
CA LEU A 171 0.53 -6.54 13.99
C LEU A 171 1.18 -5.33 14.72
N GLY A 172 0.38 -4.47 15.36
CA GLY A 172 0.89 -3.24 15.99
C GLY A 172 1.19 -2.12 14.99
N GLY A 173 0.63 -2.19 13.79
CA GLY A 173 0.51 -1.13 12.79
C GLY A 173 -0.91 -1.09 12.22
N VAL A 174 -1.04 -0.61 10.98
CA VAL A 174 -2.32 -0.50 10.26
C VAL A 174 -2.17 -1.05 8.85
N ILE A 175 -3.13 -1.85 8.43
CA ILE A 175 -3.28 -2.24 7.02
C ILE A 175 -4.25 -1.28 6.38
N GLU A 176 -3.84 -0.70 5.26
CA GLU A 176 -4.67 0.09 4.36
C GLU A 176 -4.87 -0.66 3.05
N LEU A 177 -6.10 -0.73 2.56
CA LEU A 177 -6.45 -1.28 1.27
C LEU A 177 -7.20 -0.25 0.45
N GLY A 178 -6.98 -0.21 -0.85
CA GLY A 178 -7.72 0.69 -1.74
C GLY A 178 -8.23 0.02 -3.00
N ALA A 179 -9.40 0.48 -3.45
CA ALA A 179 -10.06 0.02 -4.65
C ALA A 179 -10.54 1.19 -5.52
N THR A 180 -10.50 0.97 -6.83
CA THR A 180 -11.14 1.88 -7.81
C THR A 180 -12.65 1.75 -7.78
N ASP A 181 -13.22 0.64 -7.30
CA ASP A 181 -14.66 0.50 -7.17
C ASP A 181 -15.23 1.19 -5.94
N LEU A 182 -16.49 1.63 -6.03
CA LEU A 182 -17.23 2.12 -4.88
C LEU A 182 -17.85 0.92 -4.16
N VAL A 183 -17.16 0.44 -3.13
CA VAL A 183 -17.60 -0.72 -2.36
C VAL A 183 -18.27 -0.21 -1.08
N SER A 184 -19.58 -0.48 -0.95
CA SER A 184 -20.36 -0.07 0.22
C SER A 184 -20.12 -1.01 1.40
N HIS A 185 -20.37 -0.51 2.62
CA HIS A 185 -20.16 -1.24 3.88
C HIS A 185 -20.91 -2.59 3.96
N PHE A 186 -21.93 -2.82 3.13
CA PHE A 186 -22.71 -4.07 3.11
C PHE A 186 -22.07 -5.20 2.30
N GLN A 187 -21.14 -4.89 1.38
CA GLN A 187 -20.37 -5.90 0.64
C GLN A 187 -19.19 -6.44 1.48
N VAL A 188 -18.97 -5.88 2.67
CA VAL A 188 -17.79 -6.04 3.53
C VAL A 188 -17.78 -7.35 4.31
N SER A 189 -18.93 -7.96 4.60
CA SER A 189 -18.99 -9.22 5.35
C SER A 189 -18.24 -10.36 4.64
N LYS A 190 -18.26 -10.38 3.29
CA LYS A 190 -17.49 -11.33 2.48
C LYS A 190 -15.99 -10.99 2.43
N ILE A 191 -15.67 -9.70 2.35
CA ILE A 191 -14.30 -9.18 2.30
C ILE A 191 -13.58 -9.40 3.64
N GLY A 192 -14.27 -9.16 4.76
CA GLY A 192 -13.79 -9.40 6.12
C GLY A 192 -13.49 -10.87 6.38
N CYS A 193 -14.43 -11.78 6.13
CA CYS A 193 -14.18 -13.22 6.37
C CYS A 193 -12.98 -13.75 5.58
N SER A 194 -12.78 -13.32 4.33
CA SER A 194 -11.67 -13.82 3.52
C SER A 194 -10.33 -13.16 3.86
N MET A 195 -10.32 -11.90 4.26
CA MET A 195 -9.10 -11.12 4.56
C MET A 195 -8.58 -11.36 5.98
N PHE A 196 -9.48 -11.46 6.96
CA PHE A 196 -9.12 -11.81 8.34
C PHE A 196 -8.64 -13.26 8.48
N LEU A 197 -8.92 -14.15 7.51
CA LEU A 197 -8.39 -15.52 7.48
C LEU A 197 -6.98 -15.60 6.87
N VAL A 198 -6.63 -14.70 5.96
CA VAL A 198 -5.35 -14.75 5.21
C VAL A 198 -4.25 -13.94 5.88
N ILE A 199 -4.62 -12.90 6.62
CA ILE A 199 -3.69 -11.96 7.26
C ILE A 199 -3.47 -12.28 8.75
N LYS A 200 -4.27 -13.16 9.38
CA LYS A 200 -4.04 -13.62 10.77
C LYS A 200 -3.01 -14.74 10.87
#